data_AF-A0A011QUQ6-F1
#
_entry.id   AF-A0A011QUQ6-F1
#
_cell.length_a   1.000
_cell.length_b   1.000
_cell.length_c   1.000
_cell.angle_alpha   90.00
_cell.angle_beta   90.00
_cell.angle_gamma   90.00
#
_symmetry.space_group_name_H-M   'P 1'
#
loop_
_entity.id
_entity.type
_entity.pdbx_description
1 polymer ?
#
loop_
_entity_poly.entity_id
_entity_poly.type
_entity_poly.pdbx_seq_one_letter_code
_entity_poly.pdbx_strand_id
1 'polypeptide(L)'
;MNEINRRSPYWLSPGIDVPTRDEFLLLLSRRTLRGFYVDRDTGESAFVPTAEFMRESPLWRIDVLDDIADGLQRTRTHALVAFFRECQAKNHDVPMARQLAAFRGMCQRIGIELPDDLEALLVLDQQFRRSATWGSTGQATK
;
A
#
# COMPACT_ATOMS: atom_id res chain seq x y z
N MET A 1 -20.97 -16.42 -8.76
CA MET A 1 -19.63 -16.47 -8.14
C MET A 1 -19.34 -15.04 -7.67
N ASN A 2 -19.36 -14.76 -6.37
CA ASN A 2 -19.25 -13.38 -5.87
C ASN A 2 -17.85 -12.82 -6.18
N GLU A 3 -17.78 -11.69 -6.90
CA GLU A 3 -16.54 -10.96 -7.22
C GLU A 3 -15.70 -10.58 -5.98
N ILE A 4 -16.32 -10.64 -4.79
CA ILE A 4 -15.69 -10.40 -3.49
C ILE A 4 -14.62 -11.45 -3.17
N ASN A 5 -14.68 -12.66 -3.74
CA ASN A 5 -13.71 -13.74 -3.48
C ASN A 5 -12.41 -13.68 -4.32
N ARG A 6 -12.17 -12.60 -5.09
CA ARG A 6 -10.96 -12.46 -5.94
C ARG A 6 -10.05 -11.29 -5.59
N ARG A 7 -10.38 -10.49 -4.57
CA ARG A 7 -9.56 -9.32 -4.20
C ARG A 7 -8.51 -9.71 -3.16
N SER A 8 -7.33 -9.11 -3.28
CA SER A 8 -6.28 -9.22 -2.27
C SER A 8 -6.85 -8.93 -0.87
N PRO A 9 -6.45 -9.65 0.19
CA PRO A 9 -6.88 -9.34 1.56
C PRO A 9 -6.44 -7.93 2.01
N TYR A 10 -5.52 -7.31 1.27
CA TYR A 10 -4.99 -5.97 1.50
C TYR A 10 -5.47 -4.96 0.45
N TRP A 11 -6.54 -5.28 -0.29
CA TRP A 11 -7.09 -4.37 -1.29
C TRP A 11 -7.75 -3.15 -0.63
N LEU A 12 -7.37 -1.92 -1.02
CA LEU A 12 -8.07 -0.69 -0.58
C LEU A 12 -8.99 -0.13 -1.66
N SER A 13 -8.44 0.15 -2.85
CA SER A 13 -9.12 0.64 -4.05
C SER A 13 -8.29 0.28 -5.28
N PRO A 14 -8.80 0.45 -6.52
CA PRO A 14 -8.04 0.12 -7.73
C PRO A 14 -6.69 0.84 -7.77
N GLY A 15 -5.63 0.09 -8.11
CA GLY A 15 -4.26 0.62 -8.19
C GLY A 15 -3.55 0.73 -6.84
N ILE A 16 -4.21 0.40 -5.72
CA ILE A 16 -3.65 0.43 -4.36
C ILE A 16 -3.54 -1.01 -3.84
N ASP A 17 -2.89 -1.83 -4.65
CA ASP A 17 -2.65 -3.25 -4.38
C ASP A 17 -1.24 -3.45 -3.85
N VAL A 18 -1.13 -4.21 -2.76
CA VAL A 18 0.17 -4.68 -2.25
C VAL A 18 0.45 -6.09 -2.75
N PRO A 19 1.72 -6.43 -2.98
CA PRO A 19 2.10 -7.79 -3.35
C PRO A 19 1.56 -8.82 -2.35
N THR A 20 0.94 -9.87 -2.85
CA THR A 20 0.39 -10.95 -2.03
C THR A 20 1.20 -12.22 -2.17
N ARG A 21 1.17 -13.07 -1.15
CA ARG A 21 1.84 -14.38 -1.20
C ARG A 21 1.37 -15.21 -2.39
N ASP A 22 0.09 -15.12 -2.75
CA ASP A 22 -0.53 -15.89 -3.83
C ASP A 22 -0.01 -15.50 -5.21
N GLU A 23 0.34 -14.23 -5.45
CA GLU A 23 1.00 -13.79 -6.68
C GLU A 23 2.37 -14.45 -6.83
N PHE A 24 3.12 -14.53 -5.73
CA PHE A 24 4.39 -15.27 -5.71
C PHE A 24 4.17 -16.77 -5.86
N LEU A 25 2.99 -17.31 -5.51
CA LEU A 25 2.70 -18.74 -5.62
C LEU A 25 2.67 -19.28 -7.06
N LEU A 26 2.86 -18.43 -8.07
CA LEU A 26 2.90 -18.79 -9.48
C LEU A 26 4.33 -18.95 -10.03
N LEU A 27 5.36 -18.52 -9.29
CA LEU A 27 6.75 -18.58 -9.75
C LEU A 27 7.34 -20.00 -9.63
N LEU A 28 8.06 -20.48 -10.64
CA LEU A 28 8.53 -21.88 -10.71
C LEU A 28 9.73 -22.20 -9.79
N SER A 29 10.59 -21.22 -9.50
CA SER A 29 11.80 -21.40 -8.67
C SER A 29 11.88 -20.31 -7.61
N ARG A 30 11.10 -20.46 -6.54
CA ARG A 30 11.04 -19.49 -5.44
C ARG A 30 12.12 -19.75 -4.41
N ARG A 31 12.81 -18.69 -4.00
CA ARG A 31 13.63 -18.68 -2.79
C ARG A 31 13.23 -17.50 -1.93
N THR A 32 13.26 -17.69 -0.61
CA THR A 32 13.04 -16.59 0.33
C THR A 32 14.34 -15.81 0.50
N LEU A 33 14.31 -14.52 0.19
CA LEU A 33 15.36 -13.60 0.60
C LEU A 33 15.11 -13.16 2.04
N ARG A 34 16.08 -13.44 2.92
CA ARG A 34 16.08 -12.92 4.30
C ARG A 34 16.99 -11.70 4.37
N GLY A 35 16.75 -10.80 5.32
CA GLY A 35 17.63 -9.65 5.52
C GLY A 35 16.96 -8.40 6.05
N PHE A 36 15.62 -8.33 6.07
CA PHE A 36 14.91 -7.21 6.68
C PHE A 36 14.82 -7.38 8.19
N TYR A 37 15.34 -6.39 8.90
CA TYR A 37 15.24 -6.27 10.35
C TYR A 37 14.48 -4.98 10.68
N VAL A 38 13.65 -5.04 11.70
CA VAL A 38 12.90 -3.89 12.21
C VAL A 38 13.03 -3.86 13.73
N ASP A 39 13.39 -2.70 14.26
CA ASP A 39 13.22 -2.39 15.66
C ASP A 39 11.74 -2.01 15.87
N ARG A 40 11.06 -2.74 16.76
CA ARG A 40 9.62 -2.54 16.99
C ARG A 40 9.32 -1.31 17.83
N ASP A 41 10.28 -0.84 18.62
CA ASP A 41 10.10 0.27 19.55
C ASP A 41 10.39 1.60 18.84
N THR A 42 11.42 1.63 17.98
CA THR A 42 11.81 2.86 17.25
C THR A 42 11.25 2.93 15.84
N GLY A 43 10.89 1.80 15.23
CA GLY A 43 10.52 1.71 13.82
C GLY A 43 11.73 1.82 12.87
N GLU A 44 12.95 1.82 13.39
CA GLU A 44 14.15 1.76 12.56
C GLU A 44 14.24 0.41 11.84
N SER A 45 14.70 0.43 10.60
CA SER A 45 14.82 -0.78 9.79
C SER A 45 16.06 -0.76 8.91
N ALA A 46 16.56 -1.96 8.63
CA ALA A 46 17.68 -2.15 7.73
C ALA A 46 17.49 -3.41 6.91
N PHE A 47 17.99 -3.37 5.68
CA PHE A 47 18.21 -4.56 4.87
C PHE A 47 19.68 -4.97 4.95
N VAL A 48 19.94 -6.15 5.51
CA VAL A 48 21.26 -6.75 5.60
C VAL A 48 21.27 -8.00 4.70
N PRO A 49 21.90 -7.94 3.51
CA PRO A 49 21.88 -9.05 2.56
C PRO A 49 22.65 -10.26 3.10
N THR A 50 22.19 -11.46 2.75
CA THR A 50 22.89 -12.70 3.13
C THR A 50 24.14 -12.92 2.27
N ALA A 51 25.09 -13.69 2.79
CA ALA A 51 26.28 -14.09 2.02
C ALA A 51 25.95 -14.93 0.77
N GLU A 52 24.80 -15.63 0.76
CA GLU A 52 24.30 -16.33 -0.43
C GLU A 52 23.85 -15.32 -1.49
N PHE A 53 23.03 -14.34 -1.11
CA PHE A 53 22.59 -13.29 -2.03
C PHE A 53 23.79 -12.55 -2.61
N MET A 54 24.78 -12.18 -1.78
CA MET A 54 25.99 -11.48 -2.23
C MET A 54 26.89 -12.29 -3.19
N ARG A 55 26.74 -13.62 -3.24
CA ARG A 55 27.47 -14.47 -4.20
C ARG A 55 26.82 -14.48 -5.60
N GLU A 56 25.57 -14.03 -5.71
CA GLU A 56 24.88 -13.91 -6.99
C GLU A 56 25.46 -12.77 -7.84
N SER A 57 25.26 -12.89 -9.15
CA SER A 57 25.78 -11.90 -10.11
C SER A 57 25.26 -10.48 -9.78
N PRO A 58 26.09 -9.42 -9.95
CA PRO A 58 25.67 -8.06 -9.67
C PRO A 58 24.39 -7.62 -10.41
N LEU A 59 24.25 -7.98 -11.69
CA LEU A 59 23.05 -7.65 -12.48
C LEU A 59 21.80 -8.31 -11.89
N TRP A 60 21.86 -9.61 -11.58
CA TRP A 60 20.74 -10.30 -10.96
C TRP A 60 20.36 -9.70 -9.61
N ARG A 61 21.34 -9.27 -8.80
CA ARG A 61 21.07 -8.59 -7.53
C ARG A 61 20.38 -7.24 -7.72
N ILE A 62 20.74 -6.48 -8.76
CA ILE A 62 20.08 -5.21 -9.09
C ILE A 62 18.63 -5.47 -9.44
N ASP A 63 18.36 -6.36 -10.40
CA ASP A 63 16.98 -6.68 -10.83
C ASP A 63 16.09 -7.09 -9.64
N VAL A 64 16.61 -7.97 -8.77
CA VAL A 64 15.88 -8.40 -7.57
C VAL A 64 15.65 -7.27 -6.58
N LEU A 65 16.62 -6.38 -6.39
CA LEU A 65 16.48 -5.25 -5.46
C LEU A 65 15.51 -4.19 -6.00
N ASP A 66 15.50 -3.94 -7.31
CA ASP A 66 14.57 -3.02 -7.95
C ASP A 66 13.12 -3.53 -7.84
N ASP A 67 12.88 -4.81 -8.12
CA ASP A 67 11.56 -5.43 -7.93
C ASP A 67 11.08 -5.37 -6.46
N ILE A 68 11.99 -5.58 -5.51
CA ILE A 68 11.69 -5.45 -4.09
C ILE A 68 11.40 -4.00 -3.71
N ALA A 69 12.19 -3.05 -4.20
CA ALA A 69 11.99 -1.62 -3.95
C ALA A 69 10.62 -1.16 -4.46
N ASP A 70 10.23 -1.60 -5.65
CA ASP A 70 8.89 -1.36 -6.22
C ASP A 70 7.79 -1.95 -5.33
N GLY A 71 7.96 -3.18 -4.87
CA GLY A 71 7.03 -3.81 -3.93
C GLY A 71 6.90 -3.04 -2.61
N LEU A 72 8.01 -2.60 -2.03
CA LEU A 72 8.04 -1.79 -0.82
C LEU A 72 7.37 -0.43 -1.02
N GLN A 73 7.60 0.22 -2.16
CA GLN A 73 6.99 1.49 -2.50
C GLN A 73 5.46 1.34 -2.65
N ARG A 74 4.98 0.26 -3.27
CA ARG A 74 3.54 -0.05 -3.34
C ARG A 74 2.94 -0.25 -1.95
N THR A 75 3.61 -0.99 -1.06
CA THR A 75 3.17 -1.15 0.33
C THR A 75 3.17 0.17 1.09
N ARG A 76 4.17 1.04 0.87
CA ARG A 76 4.22 2.39 1.45
C ARG A 76 3.05 3.26 0.99
N THR A 77 2.77 3.30 -0.32
CA THR A 77 1.62 4.03 -0.87
C THR A 77 0.30 3.53 -0.30
N HIS A 78 0.13 2.20 -0.20
CA HIS A 78 -1.02 1.61 0.48
C HIS A 78 -1.14 2.08 1.94
N ALA A 79 -0.04 2.08 2.70
CA ALA A 79 -0.03 2.55 4.09
C ALA A 79 -0.40 4.04 4.21
N LEU A 80 0.04 4.90 3.30
CA LEU A 80 -0.35 6.32 3.27
C LEU A 80 -1.86 6.49 3.05
N VAL A 81 -2.44 5.71 2.15
CA VAL A 81 -3.89 5.73 1.88
C VAL A 81 -4.67 5.23 3.09
N ALA A 82 -4.22 4.13 3.71
CA ALA A 82 -4.80 3.63 4.94
C ALA A 82 -4.73 4.67 6.07
N PHE A 83 -3.59 5.34 6.25
CA PHE A 83 -3.43 6.39 7.24
C PHE A 83 -4.34 7.60 6.97
N PHE A 84 -4.51 7.99 5.71
CA PHE A 84 -5.47 9.03 5.34
C PHE A 84 -6.90 8.64 5.69
N ARG A 85 -7.29 7.38 5.47
CA ARG A 85 -8.62 6.86 5.86
C ARG A 85 -8.85 6.94 7.37
N GLU A 86 -7.85 6.62 8.18
CA GLU A 86 -7.92 6.78 9.64
C GLU A 86 -8.12 8.23 10.06
N CYS A 87 -7.45 9.17 9.38
CA CYS A 87 -7.62 10.61 9.63
C CYS A 87 -9.03 11.09 9.26
N GLN A 88 -9.58 10.62 8.14
CA GLN A 88 -10.93 10.93 7.71
C GLN A 88 -12.00 10.41 8.66
N ALA A 89 -11.84 9.21 9.20
CA ALA A 89 -12.81 8.61 10.12
C ALA A 89 -13.07 9.51 11.35
N LYS A 90 -12.07 10.31 11.75
CA LYS A 90 -12.17 11.26 12.86
C LYS A 90 -12.87 12.58 12.49
N ASN A 91 -13.02 12.89 11.20
CA ASN A 91 -13.47 14.20 10.70
C ASN A 91 -14.36 14.09 9.44
N HIS A 92 -15.36 13.20 9.46
CA HIS A 92 -16.14 12.84 8.27
C HIS A 92 -16.95 14.00 7.65
N ASP A 93 -17.32 15.01 8.44
CA ASP A 93 -18.09 16.18 7.98
C ASP A 93 -17.25 17.24 7.26
N VAL A 94 -15.92 17.10 7.29
CA VAL A 94 -15.02 18.08 6.67
C VAL A 94 -14.91 17.82 5.17
N PRO A 95 -15.04 18.85 4.31
CA PRO A 95 -14.84 18.68 2.87
C PRO A 95 -13.47 18.07 2.52
N MET A 96 -13.45 17.14 1.56
CA MET A 96 -12.26 16.38 1.14
C MET A 96 -11.03 17.26 0.88
N ALA A 97 -11.20 18.38 0.17
CA ALA A 97 -10.10 19.30 -0.11
C ALA A 97 -9.42 19.83 1.17
N ARG A 98 -10.20 20.08 2.23
CA ARG A 98 -9.67 20.51 3.53
C ARG A 98 -9.00 19.34 4.27
N GLN A 99 -9.56 18.14 4.18
CA GLN A 99 -8.96 16.93 4.75
C GLN A 99 -7.59 16.64 4.10
N LEU A 100 -7.48 16.73 2.77
CA LEU A 100 -6.23 16.56 2.03
C LEU A 100 -5.18 17.61 2.41
N ALA A 101 -5.56 18.88 2.47
CA ALA A 101 -4.66 19.96 2.89
C ALA A 101 -4.13 19.73 4.32
N ALA A 102 -5.02 19.35 5.25
CA ALA A 102 -4.63 19.04 6.63
C ALA A 102 -3.70 17.81 6.71
N PHE A 103 -3.99 16.76 5.92
CA PHE A 103 -3.15 15.57 5.84
C PHE A 103 -1.75 15.89 5.32
N ARG A 104 -1.65 16.67 4.23
CA ARG A 104 -0.37 17.15 3.70
C ARG A 104 0.46 17.89 4.74
N GLY A 105 -0.15 18.85 5.43
CA GLY A 105 0.52 19.61 6.48
C GLY A 105 0.97 18.73 7.64
N MET A 106 0.18 17.71 8.01
CA MET A 106 0.55 16.75 9.03
C MET A 106 1.75 15.90 8.60
N CYS A 107 1.72 15.30 7.41
CA CYS A 107 2.81 14.48 6.87
C CYS A 107 4.11 15.28 6.77
N GLN A 108 4.05 16.51 6.27
CA GLN A 108 5.20 17.41 6.22
C GLN A 108 5.81 17.65 7.61
N ARG A 109 4.97 17.92 8.63
CA ARG A 109 5.44 18.18 10.00
C ARG A 109 6.13 16.99 10.65
N ILE A 110 5.73 15.76 10.29
CA ILE A 110 6.32 14.52 10.82
C ILE A 110 7.38 13.91 9.88
N GLY A 111 7.77 14.63 8.82
CA GLY A 111 8.82 14.20 7.89
C GLY A 111 8.42 13.07 6.94
N ILE A 112 7.13 12.83 6.72
CA ILE A 112 6.65 11.86 5.74
C ILE A 112 6.54 12.51 4.37
N GLU A 113 7.38 12.07 3.44
CA GLU A 113 7.31 12.47 2.03
C GLU A 113 6.12 11.82 1.32
N LEU A 114 5.38 12.62 0.56
CA LEU A 114 4.20 12.16 -0.17
C LEU A 114 4.56 11.95 -1.64
N PRO A 115 4.17 10.82 -2.26
CA PRO A 115 4.28 10.63 -3.70
C PRO A 115 3.45 11.68 -4.47
N ASP A 116 3.92 12.07 -5.65
CA ASP A 116 3.27 13.07 -6.51
C ASP A 116 1.85 12.64 -6.93
N ASP A 117 1.64 11.35 -7.15
CA ASP A 117 0.38 10.76 -7.58
C ASP A 117 -0.59 10.44 -6.43
N LEU A 118 -0.17 10.63 -5.18
CA LEU A 118 -0.96 10.23 -4.01
C LEU A 118 -2.35 10.90 -3.99
N GLU A 119 -2.45 12.18 -4.34
CA GLU A 119 -3.75 12.87 -4.35
C GLU A 119 -4.74 12.21 -5.31
N ALA A 120 -4.28 11.83 -6.51
CA ALA A 120 -5.11 11.13 -7.48
C ALA A 120 -5.60 9.78 -6.92
N LEU A 121 -4.70 9.04 -6.26
CA LEU A 121 -5.05 7.77 -5.60
C LEU A 121 -6.08 7.96 -4.48
N LEU A 122 -5.95 9.02 -3.66
CA LEU A 122 -6.89 9.31 -2.58
C LEU A 122 -8.28 9.73 -3.10
N VAL A 123 -8.32 10.48 -4.21
CA VAL A 123 -9.59 10.84 -4.87
C VAL A 123 -10.27 9.60 -5.45
N LEU A 124 -9.51 8.74 -6.15
CA LEU A 124 -10.01 7.47 -6.68
C LEU A 124 -10.55 6.57 -5.56
N ASP A 125 -9.81 6.45 -4.45
CA ASP A 125 -10.23 5.71 -3.25
C ASP A 125 -11.61 6.15 -2.76
N GLN A 126 -11.81 7.46 -2.62
CA GLN A 126 -13.09 8.02 -2.18
C GLN A 126 -14.23 7.75 -3.16
N GLN A 127 -13.99 7.91 -4.47
CA GLN A 127 -15.00 7.67 -5.50
C GLN A 127 -15.47 6.21 -5.47
N PHE A 128 -14.54 5.26 -5.40
CA PHE A 128 -14.87 3.83 -5.33
C PHE A 128 -15.63 3.47 -4.05
N ARG A 129 -15.25 4.04 -2.90
CA ARG A 129 -15.96 3.83 -1.64
C ARG A 129 -17.41 4.34 -1.70
N ARG A 130 -17.64 5.52 -2.28
CA ARG A 130 -19.00 6.04 -2.48
C ARG A 130 -19.80 5.09 -3.36
N SER A 131 -19.29 4.71 -4.54
CA SER A 131 -20.00 3.77 -5.42
C SER A 131 -20.34 2.44 -4.76
N ALA A 132 -19.43 1.88 -3.94
CA ALA A 132 -19.69 0.65 -3.19
C ALA A 132 -20.81 0.81 -2.14
N THR A 133 -20.83 1.93 -1.40
CA THR A 133 -21.91 2.21 -0.42
C THR A 133 -23.28 2.41 -1.06
N TRP A 134 -23.34 3.02 -2.25
CA TRP A 134 -24.59 3.24 -2.99
C TRP A 134 -25.13 1.95 -3.63
N GLY A 135 -24.24 1.03 -4.01
CA GLY A 135 -24.62 -0.31 -4.48
C GLY A 135 -25.24 -1.20 -3.39
N SER A 136 -24.85 -1.03 -2.13
CA SER A 136 -25.42 -1.80 -1.00
C SER A 136 -26.76 -1.27 -0.48
N THR A 137 -27.03 0.03 -0.58
CA THR A 137 -28.33 0.60 -0.19
C THR A 137 -29.44 0.39 -1.22
N GLY A 138 -29.09 0.13 -2.49
CA GLY A 138 -30.05 -0.17 -3.57
C GLY A 138 -30.59 -1.61 -3.60
N GLN A 139 -30.12 -2.51 -2.73
CA GLN A 139 -30.61 -3.90 -2.63
C GLN A 139 -31.59 -4.15 -1.48
N ALA A 140 -31.88 -3.15 -0.64
CA ALA A 140 -32.83 -3.27 0.47
C ALA A 140 -34.25 -2.81 0.09
N THR A 141 -34.76 -3.25 -1.06
CA THR A 141 -36.18 -3.20 -1.40
C THR A 141 -36.47 -4.20 -2.52
N LYS A 142 -36.74 -5.45 -2.15
CA LYS A 142 -37.58 -6.38 -2.90
C LYS A 142 -38.30 -7.29 -1.93
#